data_AF-A0A973FKF4-F1
#
_entry.id   AF-A0A973FKF4-F1
#
_cell.length_a   1.000
_cell.length_b   1.000
_cell.length_c   1.000
_cell.angle_alpha   90.00
_cell.angle_beta   90.00
_cell.angle_gamma   90.00
#
_symmetry.space_group_name_H-M   'P 1'
#
loop_
_entity.id
_entity.type
_entity.pdbx_description
1 polymer ?
#
loop_
_entity_poly.entity_id
_entity_poly.type
_entity_poly.pdbx_seq_one_letter_code
_entity_poly.pdbx_strand_id
1 'polypeptide(L)'
;MGKLCLRAGRPDLARPILEGLSALIDELHLERWESPLWIAEVLEALYQCLMSGEPSGDDQGRGAELFRRLCSLDVTKAILYRK
;
A
#
# COMPACT_ATOMS: atom_id res chain seq x y z
N MET A 1 -6.16 2.22 11.48
CA MET A 1 -5.08 1.76 12.38
C MET A 1 -3.72 1.69 11.67
N GLY A 2 -3.55 1.01 10.53
CA GLY A 2 -2.23 0.91 9.85
C GLY A 2 -1.52 2.25 9.59
N LYS A 3 -2.22 3.26 9.08
CA LYS A 3 -1.65 4.62 8.90
C LYS A 3 -1.19 5.31 10.18
N LEU A 4 -1.83 5.01 11.32
CA LEU A 4 -1.41 5.56 12.61
C LEU A 4 -0.06 4.95 13.02
N CYS A 5 0.12 3.65 12.83
CA CYS A 5 1.38 2.95 13.05
C CYS A 5 2.50 3.51 12.16
N LEU A 6 2.22 3.77 10.87
CA LEU A 6 3.16 4.44 9.96
C LEU A 6 3.58 5.82 10.46
N ARG A 7 2.62 6.67 10.84
CA ARG A 7 2.89 8.00 11.40
C ARG A 7 3.67 7.95 12.71
N ALA A 8 3.55 6.87 13.46
CA ALA A 8 4.31 6.62 14.69
C ALA A 8 5.71 6.02 14.43
N GLY A 9 6.14 5.87 13.16
CA GLY A 9 7.43 5.27 12.82
C GLY A 9 7.50 3.77 13.09
N ARG A 10 6.35 3.08 13.08
CA ARG A 10 6.21 1.64 13.35
C ARG A 10 5.66 0.89 12.13
N PRO A 11 6.42 0.80 11.03
CA PRO A 11 6.00 0.06 9.83
C PRO A 11 5.86 -1.45 10.10
N ASP A 12 6.61 -1.98 11.07
CA ASP A 12 6.53 -3.36 11.55
C ASP A 12 5.13 -3.72 12.06
N LEU A 13 4.48 -2.80 12.80
CA LEU A 13 3.11 -2.97 13.28
C LEU A 13 2.06 -2.65 12.20
N ALA A 14 2.39 -1.74 11.28
CA ALA A 14 1.49 -1.34 10.21
C ALA A 14 1.33 -2.43 9.14
N ARG A 15 2.41 -3.11 8.79
CA ARG A 15 2.50 -4.11 7.73
C ARG A 15 1.42 -5.20 7.82
N PRO A 16 1.29 -5.98 8.91
CA PRO A 16 0.30 -7.07 8.97
C PRO A 16 -1.15 -6.57 8.84
N ILE A 17 -1.44 -5.36 9.35
CA ILE A 17 -2.77 -4.75 9.23
C ILE A 17 -3.06 -4.40 7.77
N LEU A 18 -2.09 -3.80 7.08
CA LEU A 18 -2.24 -3.34 5.70
C LEU A 18 -2.19 -4.50 4.70
N GLU A 19 -1.43 -5.56 4.99
CA GLU A 19 -1.47 -6.81 4.22
C GLU A 19 -2.84 -7.48 4.33
N GLY A 20 -3.42 -7.55 5.53
CA GLY A 20 -4.79 -8.06 5.72
C GLY A 20 -5.84 -7.24 4.98
N LEU A 21 -5.72 -5.91 5.01
CA LEU A 21 -6.63 -5.04 4.24
C LEU A 21 -6.46 -5.20 2.73
N SER A 22 -5.22 -5.32 2.23
CA SER A 22 -4.96 -5.58 0.81
C SER A 22 -5.55 -6.92 0.39
N ALA A 23 -5.43 -7.96 1.21
CA ALA A 23 -6.02 -9.26 0.93
C ALA A 23 -7.56 -9.19 0.86
N LEU A 24 -8.21 -8.45 1.77
CA LEU A 24 -9.66 -8.25 1.75
C LEU A 24 -10.14 -7.45 0.54
N ILE A 25 -9.36 -6.45 0.09
CA ILE A 25 -9.65 -5.71 -1.14
C ILE A 25 -9.72 -6.68 -2.32
N ASP A 26 -8.71 -7.54 -2.46
CA ASP A 26 -8.61 -8.48 -3.57
C ASP A 26 -9.65 -9.62 -3.45
N GLU A 27 -9.89 -10.16 -2.26
CA GLU A 27 -10.84 -11.26 -2.00
C GLU A 27 -12.30 -10.85 -2.24
N LEU A 28 -12.67 -9.64 -1.80
CA LEU A 28 -14.04 -9.14 -1.91
C LEU A 28 -14.28 -8.29 -3.17
N HIS A 29 -13.26 -8.14 -4.02
CA HIS A 29 -13.30 -7.28 -5.21
C HIS A 29 -13.80 -5.87 -4.90
N LEU A 30 -13.25 -5.26 -3.85
CA LEU A 30 -13.73 -3.97 -3.34
C LEU A 30 -13.58 -2.85 -4.38
N GLU A 31 -12.73 -3.00 -5.40
CA GLU A 31 -12.65 -2.11 -6.56
C GLU A 31 -13.97 -1.93 -7.33
N ARG A 32 -14.92 -2.84 -7.15
CA ARG A 32 -16.25 -2.75 -7.76
C ARG A 32 -17.25 -1.91 -6.97
N TRP A 33 -16.97 -1.67 -5.69
CA TRP A 33 -17.93 -1.11 -4.73
C TRP A 33 -17.41 0.15 -4.06
N GLU A 34 -16.11 0.22 -3.80
CA GLU A 34 -15.47 1.28 -3.04
C GLU A 34 -14.83 2.34 -3.94
N SER A 35 -14.59 3.51 -3.36
CA SER A 35 -13.87 4.58 -4.06
C SER A 35 -12.45 4.13 -4.44
N PRO A 36 -12.01 4.35 -5.69
CA PRO A 36 -10.62 4.11 -6.09
C PRO A 36 -9.60 4.83 -5.21
N LEU A 37 -9.97 6.00 -4.67
CA LEU A 37 -9.14 6.76 -3.74
C LEU A 37 -8.93 6.00 -2.43
N TRP A 38 -9.98 5.37 -1.87
CA TRP A 38 -9.86 4.60 -0.63
C TRP A 38 -9.01 3.35 -0.80
N ILE A 39 -9.08 2.72 -1.96
CA ILE A 39 -8.21 1.59 -2.30
C ILE A 39 -6.76 2.08 -2.42
N ALA A 40 -6.53 3.18 -3.14
CA ALA A 40 -5.20 3.77 -3.27
C ALA A 40 -4.58 4.13 -1.91
N GLU A 41 -5.38 4.62 -0.95
CA GLU A 41 -4.91 4.91 0.40
C GLU A 41 -4.36 3.68 1.15
N VAL A 42 -4.94 2.50 0.93
CA VAL A 42 -4.46 1.25 1.56
C VAL A 42 -3.20 0.75 0.85
N LEU A 43 -3.21 0.75 -0.48
CA LEU A 43 -2.07 0.29 -1.28
C LEU A 43 -0.84 1.18 -1.08
N GLU A 44 -1.02 2.51 -0.96
CA GLU A 44 0.05 3.45 -0.65
C GLU A 44 0.66 3.17 0.72
N ALA A 45 -0.18 3.00 1.75
CA ALA A 45 0.31 2.70 3.08
C ALA A 45 1.07 1.36 3.13
N LEU A 46 0.58 0.33 2.41
CA LEU A 46 1.29 -0.94 2.32
C LEU A 46 2.62 -0.78 1.56
N TYR A 47 2.63 -0.04 0.45
CA TYR A 47 3.85 0.29 -0.28
C TYR A 47 4.89 0.96 0.62
N GLN A 48 4.50 1.95 1.44
CA GLN A 48 5.39 2.58 2.40
C GLN A 48 5.96 1.59 3.42
N CYS A 49 5.17 0.60 3.86
CA CYS A 49 5.66 -0.44 4.77
C CYS A 49 6.72 -1.31 4.10
N LEU A 50 6.44 -1.79 2.87
CA LEU A 50 7.35 -2.67 2.13
C LEU A 50 8.65 -1.97 1.79
N MET A 51 8.60 -0.69 1.43
CA MET A 51 9.77 0.11 1.07
C MET A 51 10.47 0.76 2.25
N SER A 52 10.05 0.48 3.49
CA SER A 52 10.69 1.02 4.69
C SER A 52 11.98 0.26 5.02
N GLY A 53 13.06 0.99 5.32
CA GLY A 53 14.36 0.40 5.67
C GLY A 53 15.07 -0.21 4.45
N GLU A 54 15.54 -1.46 4.60
CA GLU A 54 16.17 -2.24 3.54
C GLU A 54 15.18 -3.30 3.01
N PRO A 55 14.46 -3.02 1.92
CA PRO A 55 13.46 -3.94 1.39
C PRO A 55 14.12 -5.19 0.81
N SER A 56 13.60 -6.36 1.18
CA SER A 56 14.00 -7.64 0.56
C SER A 56 13.65 -7.68 -0.93
N GLY A 57 14.19 -8.64 -1.68
CA GLY A 57 13.84 -8.81 -3.10
C GLY A 57 12.34 -9.02 -3.32
N ASP A 58 11.69 -9.76 -2.42
CA ASP A 58 10.24 -9.99 -2.45
C ASP A 58 9.47 -8.70 -2.15
N ASP A 59 9.91 -7.92 -1.17
CA ASP A 59 9.29 -6.62 -0.84
C ASP A 59 9.41 -5.64 -2.01
N GLN A 60 10.54 -5.63 -2.72
CA GLN A 60 10.74 -4.81 -3.92
C GLN A 60 9.80 -5.24 -5.05
N GLY A 61 9.68 -6.56 -5.30
CA GLY A 61 8.79 -7.10 -6.32
C GLY A 61 7.32 -6.73 -6.05
N ARG A 62 6.88 -6.93 -4.81
CA ARG A 62 5.52 -6.59 -4.38
C ARG A 62 5.28 -5.08 -4.34
N GLY A 63 6.28 -4.30 -3.92
CA GLY A 63 6.26 -2.84 -3.98
C GLY A 63 6.07 -2.32 -5.41
N ALA A 64 6.75 -2.90 -6.40
CA ALA A 64 6.61 -2.53 -7.81
C ALA A 64 5.20 -2.86 -8.37
N GLU A 65 4.57 -3.94 -7.91
CA GLU A 65 3.18 -4.26 -8.26
C GLU A 65 2.21 -3.23 -7.67
N LEU A 66 2.32 -2.94 -6.37
CA LEU A 66 1.49 -1.95 -5.70
C LEU A 66 1.65 -0.56 -6.32
N PHE A 67 2.88 -0.17 -6.68
CA PHE A 67 3.15 1.09 -7.35
C PHE A 67 2.42 1.20 -8.71
N ARG A 68 2.42 0.13 -9.51
CA ARG A 68 1.66 0.10 -10.78
C ARG A 68 0.16 0.24 -10.55
N ARG A 69 -0.39 -0.45 -9.54
CA ARG A 69 -1.81 -0.32 -9.16
C ARG A 69 -2.14 1.10 -8.68
N LEU A 70 -1.26 1.72 -7.91
CA LEU A 70 -1.39 3.11 -7.47
C LEU A 70 -1.44 4.07 -8.66
N CYS A 71 -0.55 3.92 -9.64
CA CYS A 71 -0.58 4.74 -10.85
C CYS A 71 -1.91 4.68 -11.60
N SER A 72 -2.61 3.54 -11.59
CA SER A 72 -3.93 3.41 -12.22
C SER A 72 -5.10 3.94 -11.39
N LEU A 73 -4.97 3.95 -10.06
CA LEU A 73 -6.05 4.35 -9.14
C LEU A 73 -5.96 5.84 -8.76
N ASP A 74 -4.76 6.30 -8.45
CA ASP A 74 -4.46 7.67 -8.04
C ASP A 74 -2.99 8.01 -8.30
N VAL A 75 -2.74 8.62 -9.45
CA VAL A 75 -1.39 9.04 -9.86
C VAL A 75 -0.80 10.10 -8.93
N THR A 76 -1.62 10.86 -8.20
CA THR A 76 -1.15 11.94 -7.30
C THR A 76 -0.44 11.39 -6.08
N LYS A 77 -0.74 10.14 -5.69
CA LYS A 77 0.00 9.41 -4.66
C LYS A 77 1.28 8.80 -5.20
N ALA A 78 1.20 8.19 -6.38
CA ALA A 78 2.34 7.52 -6.99
C ALA A 78 3.48 8.49 -7.33
N ILE A 79 3.17 9.72 -7.75
CA ILE A 79 4.18 10.71 -8.16
C ILE A 79 5.19 11.04 -7.04
N LEU A 80 4.81 10.85 -5.77
CA LEU A 80 5.67 11.11 -4.61
C LEU A 80 6.84 10.12 -4.48
N TYR A 81 6.76 8.95 -5.12
CA TYR A 81 7.74 7.87 -5.00
C TYR A 81 8.60 7.68 -6.26
N ARG A 82 8.35 8.48 -7.30
CA ARG A 82 9.20 8.52 -8.49
C ARG A 82 10.47 9.33 -8.18
N LYS A 83 11.62 8.66 -8.17
CA LYS A 83 12.94 9.30 -8.33
C LYS A 83 13.40 9.16 -9.78
#